data_AF-A0A326QHC2-F1
#
_entry.id   AF-A0A326QHC2-F1
#
_cell.length_a   1.000
_cell.length_b   1.000
_cell.length_c   1.000
_cell.angle_alpha   90.00
_cell.angle_beta   90.00
_cell.angle_gamma   90.00
#
_symmetry.space_group_name_H-M   'P 1'
#
loop_
_entity.id
_entity.type
_entity.pdbx_description
1 polymer ?
#
loop_
_entity_poly.entity_id
_entity_poly.type
_entity_poly.pdbx_seq_one_letter_code
_entity_poly.pdbx_strand_id
1 'polypeptide(L)'
;MAAAPPAPPRLSLQCEPIGPDTTTLRSLDWDRSRFDIEFGLRNGTTYNAFLVRGERTALIDTSHAKFEDTWLPLLEEQIDPAAIDFLIVSHTEPDHSGLIGALLDRNPEIEIVASKVAIAYLADQVHRPFRSRAVKSGEELDLGTNPESGVAHRFEFLSAPNLHWPDTIFSFDHGTRILYTCDAFGLHYCGNDVFDSDPGAIAPDFRFYYDCLMGPNARSVLQALKRMDALPEIAMIATGHGPLLREHLRLWIGDYRDWSSQRSAGETYAAVCYVSQYGFCDRLSQAIARGIGKAEAQVQLVDLRASDPQELAALVGEASAVVVPTWPANPDGDLQQSIGTLLAALKPKQWVACYDAFGGNDQPIDSVASQLRGLGQKEAFAPLRIRQAPDGNDYQRCEEAGTDLGQLLTKAKTIAAMKAIDADVDKALGRLSGGLYIVTARQEERSSAMVASWVSQASFDPPGLSIAVAKDRAIEALMQVDDRFVLNILREDNYQSLLRHFLKRFPPGADRFAGVPTLEGAAAGGPVLSDALAFLGCRVVQRMETPDHWIIYAAVEEGTVSDTEAATAVHHRKVGNHY
;
A
#
# COMPACT_ATOMS: atom_id res chain seq x y z
N MET A 1 17.19 -29.11 -5.62
CA MET A 1 17.66 -28.63 -6.95
C MET A 1 18.19 -27.23 -6.77
N ALA A 2 19.36 -26.92 -7.32
CA ALA A 2 19.86 -25.54 -7.33
C ALA A 2 18.91 -24.68 -8.16
N ALA A 3 18.42 -23.57 -7.59
CA ALA A 3 17.56 -22.64 -8.30
C ALA A 3 18.31 -22.08 -9.52
N ALA A 4 17.62 -21.97 -10.66
CA ALA A 4 18.15 -21.29 -11.83
C ALA A 4 18.49 -19.83 -11.46
N PRO A 5 19.57 -19.25 -12.00
CA PRO A 5 19.87 -17.84 -11.77
C PRO A 5 18.69 -16.97 -12.26
N PRO A 6 18.36 -15.88 -11.56
CA PRO A 6 17.27 -15.00 -11.97
C PRO A 6 17.53 -14.44 -13.37
N ALA A 7 16.47 -14.36 -14.17
CA ALA A 7 16.53 -13.71 -15.48
C ALA A 7 16.90 -12.22 -15.29
N PRO A 8 17.65 -11.61 -16.23
CA PRO A 8 17.94 -10.18 -16.17
C PRO A 8 16.63 -9.38 -16.25
N PRO A 9 16.51 -8.24 -15.53
CA PRO A 9 15.29 -7.47 -15.49
C PRO A 9 14.95 -6.91 -16.87
N ARG A 10 13.69 -7.07 -17.27
CA ARG A 10 13.11 -6.55 -18.49
C ARG A 10 12.77 -5.07 -18.26
N LEU A 11 13.74 -4.22 -18.55
CA LEU A 11 13.63 -2.76 -18.50
C LEU A 11 13.56 -2.21 -19.93
N SER A 12 12.64 -1.28 -20.17
CA SER A 12 12.51 -0.57 -21.45
C SER A 12 12.10 0.88 -21.24
N LEU A 13 12.23 1.71 -22.26
CA LEU A 13 11.79 3.11 -22.23
C LEU A 13 10.74 3.37 -23.29
N GLN A 14 9.88 4.35 -23.03
CA GLN A 14 8.93 4.90 -23.99
C GLN A 14 8.96 6.43 -23.91
N CYS A 15 9.00 7.10 -25.06
CA CYS A 15 9.00 8.55 -25.17
C CYS A 15 7.95 9.00 -26.17
N GLU A 16 6.93 9.72 -25.71
CA GLU A 16 5.76 10.06 -26.54
C GLU A 16 5.25 11.47 -26.22
N PRO A 17 4.78 12.24 -27.22
CA PRO A 17 4.07 13.49 -26.97
C PRO A 17 2.70 13.20 -26.34
N ILE A 18 2.34 13.93 -25.28
CA ILE A 18 1.07 13.73 -24.55
C ILE A 18 0.11 14.93 -24.66
N GLY A 19 0.63 16.06 -25.11
CA GLY A 19 -0.11 17.29 -25.37
C GLY A 19 0.78 18.30 -26.10
N PRO A 20 0.28 19.50 -26.41
CA PRO A 20 1.11 20.59 -26.90
C PRO A 20 2.32 20.79 -25.97
N ASP A 21 3.52 20.81 -26.56
CA ASP A 21 4.80 21.10 -25.90
C ASP A 21 5.24 20.16 -24.76
N THR A 22 4.43 19.14 -24.46
CA THR A 22 4.67 18.19 -23.38
C THR A 22 4.97 16.80 -23.91
N THR A 23 6.12 16.26 -23.50
CA THR A 23 6.57 14.89 -23.81
C THR A 23 6.69 14.09 -22.52
N THR A 24 6.24 12.84 -22.50
CA THR A 24 6.51 11.92 -21.38
C THR A 24 7.73 11.06 -21.67
N LEU A 25 8.56 10.82 -20.64
CA LEU A 25 9.63 9.83 -20.63
C LEU A 25 9.26 8.76 -19.61
N ARG A 26 8.80 7.60 -20.09
CA ARG A 26 8.32 6.50 -19.25
C ARG A 26 9.39 5.42 -19.17
N SER A 27 9.80 5.11 -17.95
CA SER A 27 10.66 3.97 -17.65
C SER A 27 9.81 2.76 -17.31
N LEU A 28 9.72 1.80 -18.23
CA LEU A 28 8.90 0.60 -18.12
C LEU A 28 9.69 -0.50 -17.40
N ASP A 29 9.24 -0.88 -16.21
CA ASP A 29 9.77 -2.00 -15.45
C ASP A 29 8.75 -3.14 -15.41
N TRP A 30 8.97 -4.10 -16.28
CA TRP A 30 8.06 -5.22 -16.44
C TRP A 30 8.18 -6.29 -15.35
N ASP A 31 9.33 -6.34 -14.68
CA ASP A 31 9.70 -7.44 -13.78
C ASP A 31 9.63 -7.03 -12.32
N ARG A 32 9.13 -5.82 -12.00
CA ARG A 32 8.99 -5.39 -10.61
C ARG A 32 8.03 -6.31 -9.87
N SER A 33 8.59 -7.18 -9.03
CA SER A 33 7.85 -8.12 -8.20
C SER A 33 8.07 -7.87 -6.70
N ARG A 34 6.95 -7.65 -5.99
CA ARG A 34 6.58 -8.09 -4.63
C ARG A 34 7.40 -7.71 -3.39
N PHE A 35 8.53 -6.99 -3.48
CA PHE A 35 9.20 -6.55 -2.25
C PHE A 35 8.39 -5.51 -1.49
N ASP A 36 7.74 -4.61 -2.22
CA ASP A 36 6.77 -3.69 -1.66
C ASP A 36 5.34 -4.20 -2.00
N ILE A 37 4.42 -4.04 -1.06
CA ILE A 37 3.16 -4.79 -1.02
C ILE A 37 2.14 -4.30 -2.06
N GLU A 38 2.32 -3.07 -2.53
CA GLU A 38 1.61 -2.40 -3.63
C GLU A 38 1.87 -3.06 -5.00
N PHE A 39 2.93 -3.88 -5.14
CA PHE A 39 3.20 -4.69 -6.35
C PHE A 39 2.52 -6.07 -6.33
N GLY A 40 1.53 -6.28 -5.47
CA GLY A 40 0.89 -7.57 -5.21
C GLY A 40 0.24 -8.25 -6.43
N LEU A 41 -0.13 -7.49 -7.46
CA LEU A 41 -0.74 -7.99 -8.70
C LEU A 41 0.27 -8.35 -9.81
N ARG A 42 1.56 -8.00 -9.63
CA ARG A 42 2.68 -8.41 -10.49
C ARG A 42 2.53 -8.02 -11.97
N ASN A 43 1.84 -6.92 -12.27
CA ASN A 43 1.73 -6.38 -13.63
C ASN A 43 2.88 -5.45 -14.01
N GLY A 44 3.97 -5.42 -13.24
CA GLY A 44 5.07 -4.46 -13.42
C GLY A 44 4.67 -3.03 -13.05
N THR A 45 5.49 -2.04 -13.38
CA THR A 45 5.16 -0.62 -13.22
C THR A 45 5.89 0.27 -14.23
N THR A 46 5.60 1.57 -14.19
CA THR A 46 6.34 2.58 -14.92
C THR A 46 6.79 3.69 -13.97
N TYR A 47 7.85 4.42 -14.32
CA TYR A 47 8.24 5.68 -13.67
C TYR A 47 8.20 6.76 -14.73
N ASN A 48 7.23 7.66 -14.64
CA ASN A 48 6.91 8.62 -15.67
C ASN A 48 7.46 10.00 -15.29
N ALA A 49 8.33 10.55 -16.14
CA ALA A 49 8.76 11.94 -16.08
C ALA A 49 8.18 12.73 -17.26
N PHE A 50 8.18 14.06 -17.16
CA PHE A 50 7.56 14.92 -18.19
C PHE A 50 8.43 16.13 -18.53
N LEU A 51 8.63 16.37 -19.81
CA LEU A 51 9.36 17.52 -20.34
C LEU A 51 8.38 18.50 -20.98
N VAL A 52 8.31 19.72 -20.45
CA VAL A 52 7.38 20.78 -20.85
C VAL A 52 8.16 21.99 -21.38
N ARG A 53 7.85 22.40 -22.62
CA ARG A 53 8.61 23.43 -23.34
C ARG A 53 7.80 24.73 -23.48
N GLY A 54 8.12 25.76 -22.70
CA GLY A 54 7.62 27.14 -22.90
C GLY A 54 8.67 28.03 -23.59
N GLU A 55 8.72 29.32 -23.22
CA GLU A 55 9.94 30.14 -23.41
C GLU A 55 11.10 29.60 -22.57
N ARG A 56 10.75 28.99 -21.43
CA ARG A 56 11.61 28.28 -20.49
C ARG A 56 11.19 26.82 -20.42
N THR A 57 12.12 25.93 -20.09
CA THR A 57 11.84 24.49 -20.08
C THR A 57 11.78 23.94 -18.67
N ALA A 58 10.75 23.15 -18.36
CA ALA A 58 10.65 22.40 -17.12
C ALA A 58 10.69 20.89 -17.37
N LEU A 59 11.46 20.19 -16.56
CA LEU A 59 11.35 18.75 -16.36
C LEU A 59 10.54 18.51 -15.07
N ILE A 60 9.61 17.57 -15.08
CA ILE A 60 8.77 17.20 -13.94
C ILE A 60 9.14 15.77 -13.55
N ASP A 61 9.61 15.62 -12.32
CA ASP A 61 10.17 14.40 -11.73
C ASP A 61 11.28 13.77 -12.58
N THR A 62 11.84 12.65 -12.11
CA THR A 62 12.84 11.86 -12.83
C THR A 62 12.44 10.38 -12.83
N SER A 63 13.40 9.48 -12.70
CA SER A 63 13.15 8.05 -12.72
C SER A 63 13.94 7.34 -11.63
N HIS A 64 13.73 6.03 -11.54
CA HIS A 64 14.46 5.18 -10.63
C HIS A 64 15.92 5.03 -11.10
N ALA A 65 16.86 5.03 -10.15
CA ALA A 65 18.31 4.92 -10.40
C ALA A 65 18.73 3.74 -11.33
N LYS A 66 17.96 2.66 -11.40
CA LYS A 66 18.25 1.51 -12.27
C LYS A 66 18.10 1.80 -13.77
N PHE A 67 17.44 2.90 -14.12
CA PHE A 67 17.29 3.33 -15.50
C PHE A 67 18.37 4.33 -15.95
N GLU A 68 19.29 4.75 -15.07
CA GLU A 68 20.28 5.82 -15.33
C GLU A 68 20.95 5.69 -16.70
N ASP A 69 21.52 4.51 -16.99
CA ASP A 69 22.28 4.22 -18.21
C ASP A 69 21.45 4.32 -19.51
N THR A 70 20.13 4.28 -19.40
CA THR A 70 19.21 4.32 -20.55
C THR A 70 18.41 5.61 -20.61
N TRP A 71 17.99 6.15 -19.46
CA TRP A 71 17.10 7.30 -19.35
C TRP A 71 17.84 8.61 -19.64
N LEU A 72 19.09 8.76 -19.18
CA LEU A 72 19.87 9.97 -19.46
C LEU A 72 20.19 10.13 -20.96
N PRO A 73 20.64 9.08 -21.68
CA PRO A 73 20.76 9.16 -23.14
C PRO A 73 19.44 9.54 -23.83
N LEU A 74 18.31 8.97 -23.40
CA LEU A 74 17.00 9.33 -23.95
C LEU A 74 16.66 10.80 -23.69
N LEU A 75 16.94 11.33 -22.48
CA LEU A 75 16.74 12.75 -22.20
C LEU A 75 17.62 13.63 -23.10
N GLU A 76 18.89 13.27 -23.27
CA GLU A 76 19.86 13.99 -24.13
C GLU A 76 19.43 14.00 -25.62
N GLU A 77 18.70 12.98 -26.08
CA GLU A 77 18.06 12.97 -27.42
C GLU A 77 16.89 13.97 -27.52
N GLN A 78 16.19 14.25 -26.41
CA GLN A 78 15.03 15.15 -26.39
C GLN A 78 15.41 16.61 -26.13
N ILE A 79 16.46 16.86 -25.35
CA ILE A 79 16.95 18.19 -25.00
C ILE A 79 18.37 18.09 -24.41
N ASP A 80 19.20 19.12 -24.60
CA ASP A 80 20.41 19.29 -23.80
C ASP A 80 20.01 19.49 -22.32
N PRO A 81 20.41 18.61 -21.39
CA PRO A 81 20.05 18.75 -19.98
C PRO A 81 20.44 20.10 -19.37
N ALA A 82 21.49 20.75 -19.88
CA ALA A 82 21.91 22.09 -19.44
C ALA A 82 20.96 23.22 -19.87
N ALA A 83 20.06 22.96 -20.83
CA ALA A 83 19.04 23.90 -21.28
C ALA A 83 17.73 23.82 -20.48
N ILE A 84 17.62 22.90 -19.52
CA ILE A 84 16.45 22.79 -18.65
C ILE A 84 16.55 23.87 -17.57
N ASP A 85 15.55 24.76 -17.51
CA ASP A 85 15.52 25.85 -16.53
C ASP A 85 15.12 25.34 -15.14
N PHE A 86 14.13 24.45 -15.10
CA PHE A 86 13.47 24.04 -13.88
C PHE A 86 13.33 22.53 -13.78
N LEU A 87 13.55 22.00 -12.58
CA LEU A 87 13.11 20.67 -12.20
C LEU A 87 11.96 20.84 -11.20
N ILE A 88 10.73 20.53 -11.61
CA ILE A 88 9.60 20.43 -10.71
C ILE A 88 9.65 19.05 -10.05
N VAL A 89 9.76 19.00 -8.72
CA VAL A 89 9.72 17.73 -7.97
C VAL A 89 8.41 17.64 -7.22
N SER A 90 7.54 16.76 -7.69
CA SER A 90 6.24 16.49 -7.08
C SER A 90 6.34 15.61 -5.85
N HIS A 91 7.32 14.70 -5.83
CA HIS A 91 7.56 13.74 -4.77
C HIS A 91 9.02 13.26 -4.75
N THR A 92 9.59 13.00 -3.57
CA THR A 92 11.01 12.66 -3.40
C THR A 92 11.31 11.19 -3.18
N GLU A 93 10.33 10.28 -3.26
CA GLU A 93 10.63 8.84 -3.17
C GLU A 93 11.63 8.42 -4.27
N PRO A 94 12.66 7.59 -3.97
CA PRO A 94 13.79 7.34 -4.88
C PRO A 94 13.46 6.75 -6.25
N ASP A 95 12.24 6.26 -6.46
CA ASP A 95 11.77 5.77 -7.75
C ASP A 95 11.31 6.88 -8.71
N HIS A 96 11.07 8.09 -8.19
CA HIS A 96 10.82 9.31 -8.97
C HIS A 96 11.97 10.32 -8.87
N SER A 97 12.75 10.28 -7.79
CA SER A 97 13.85 11.23 -7.52
C SER A 97 15.25 10.66 -7.78
N GLY A 98 15.36 9.36 -8.09
CA GLY A 98 16.62 8.63 -8.11
C GLY A 98 17.67 9.14 -9.09
N LEU A 99 17.28 9.87 -10.13
CA LEU A 99 18.20 10.42 -11.14
C LEU A 99 18.48 11.93 -10.97
N ILE A 100 17.92 12.58 -9.94
CA ILE A 100 18.15 14.02 -9.70
C ILE A 100 19.63 14.33 -9.47
N GLY A 101 20.36 13.42 -8.80
CA GLY A 101 21.82 13.51 -8.67
C GLY A 101 22.50 13.58 -10.04
N ALA A 102 22.28 12.61 -10.91
CA ALA A 102 22.91 12.59 -12.22
C ALA A 102 22.50 13.76 -13.15
N LEU A 103 21.28 14.29 -12.96
CA LEU A 103 20.81 15.50 -13.67
C LEU A 103 21.56 16.76 -13.20
N LEU A 104 21.72 16.94 -11.89
CA LEU A 104 22.47 18.06 -11.31
C LEU A 104 23.96 18.05 -11.71
N ASP A 105 24.54 16.88 -12.02
CA ASP A 105 25.91 16.81 -12.57
C ASP A 105 26.02 17.41 -13.97
N ARG A 106 24.96 17.29 -14.77
CA ARG A 106 24.88 17.82 -16.14
C ARG A 106 24.40 19.26 -16.17
N ASN A 107 23.53 19.64 -15.24
CA ASN A 107 22.99 20.98 -15.10
C ASN A 107 23.04 21.44 -13.63
N PRO A 108 24.20 21.95 -13.16
CA PRO A 108 24.34 22.48 -11.80
C PRO A 108 23.51 23.74 -11.52
N GLU A 109 23.02 24.40 -12.58
CA GLU A 109 22.35 25.69 -12.52
C GLU A 109 20.81 25.59 -12.52
N ILE A 110 20.26 24.39 -12.74
CA ILE A 110 18.83 24.10 -12.72
C ILE A 110 18.20 24.54 -11.39
N GLU A 111 17.04 25.19 -11.45
CA GLU A 111 16.29 25.58 -10.25
C GLU A 111 15.27 24.49 -9.91
N ILE A 112 15.44 23.83 -8.75
CA ILE A 112 14.51 22.82 -8.25
C ILE A 112 13.30 23.50 -7.61
N VAL A 113 12.10 23.27 -8.14
CA VAL A 113 10.83 23.83 -7.64
C VAL A 113 10.02 22.73 -6.99
N ALA A 114 9.82 22.80 -5.67
CA ALA A 114 9.15 21.73 -4.92
C ALA A 114 8.57 22.25 -3.60
N SER A 115 7.85 21.41 -2.86
CA SER A 115 7.40 21.77 -1.51
C SER A 115 8.58 22.01 -0.57
N LYS A 116 8.38 22.78 0.50
CA LYS A 116 9.44 23.00 1.51
C LYS A 116 9.97 21.68 2.09
N VAL A 117 9.08 20.71 2.29
CA VAL A 117 9.43 19.38 2.82
C VAL A 117 10.22 18.59 1.77
N ALA A 118 9.81 18.63 0.49
CA ALA A 118 10.54 17.98 -0.60
C ALA A 118 11.98 18.51 -0.70
N ILE A 119 12.19 19.82 -0.61
CA ILE A 119 13.53 20.42 -0.67
C ILE A 119 14.42 19.91 0.47
N ALA A 120 13.87 19.82 1.69
CA ALA A 120 14.60 19.26 2.83
C ALA A 120 14.98 17.80 2.57
N TYR A 121 14.02 16.99 2.08
CA TYR A 121 14.28 15.59 1.77
C TYR A 121 15.34 15.40 0.68
N LEU A 122 15.27 16.18 -0.40
CA LEU A 122 16.26 16.13 -1.47
C LEU A 122 17.65 16.57 -0.99
N ALA A 123 17.76 17.56 -0.11
CA ALA A 123 19.05 17.97 0.45
C ALA A 123 19.74 16.81 1.17
N ASP A 124 18.97 16.00 1.91
CA ASP A 124 19.46 14.82 2.59
C ASP A 124 19.71 13.63 1.65
N GLN A 125 19.01 13.53 0.52
CA GLN A 125 19.24 12.45 -0.45
C GLN A 125 20.46 12.71 -1.34
N VAL A 126 20.63 13.94 -1.83
CA VAL A 126 21.69 14.29 -2.80
C VAL A 126 22.98 14.73 -2.10
N HIS A 127 22.91 15.09 -0.81
CA HIS A 127 24.07 15.48 0.02
C HIS A 127 24.94 16.60 -0.56
N ARG A 128 24.33 17.55 -1.28
CA ARG A 128 25.01 18.70 -1.87
C ARG A 128 24.06 19.89 -2.03
N PRO A 129 24.59 21.13 -2.08
CA PRO A 129 23.76 22.29 -2.36
C PRO A 129 23.25 22.27 -3.80
N PHE A 130 22.02 22.74 -3.99
CA PHE A 130 21.40 22.98 -5.29
C PHE A 130 20.55 24.26 -5.21
N ARG A 131 20.24 24.86 -6.36
CA ARG A 131 19.29 25.98 -6.41
C ARG A 131 17.89 25.46 -6.23
N SER A 132 17.10 26.11 -5.38
CA SER A 132 15.73 25.67 -5.12
C SER A 132 14.78 26.80 -4.81
N ARG A 133 13.50 26.58 -5.13
CA ARG A 133 12.36 27.42 -4.78
C ARG A 133 11.29 26.58 -4.09
N ALA A 134 11.05 26.87 -2.82
CA ALA A 134 9.95 26.26 -2.09
C ALA A 134 8.63 26.85 -2.57
N VAL A 135 7.67 25.99 -2.91
CA VAL A 135 6.32 26.38 -3.32
C VAL A 135 5.23 25.79 -2.42
N LYS A 136 4.07 26.44 -2.37
CA LYS A 136 2.86 25.99 -1.65
C LYS A 136 1.61 26.18 -2.51
N SER A 137 0.47 25.69 -2.01
CA SER A 137 -0.84 25.83 -2.66
C SER A 137 -1.10 27.27 -3.14
N GLY A 138 -1.43 27.42 -4.43
CA GLY A 138 -1.77 28.70 -5.07
C GLY A 138 -0.58 29.56 -5.50
N GLU A 139 0.66 29.12 -5.28
CA GLU A 139 1.83 29.74 -5.92
C GLU A 139 1.98 29.25 -7.35
N GLU A 140 2.65 30.04 -8.19
CA GLU A 140 2.75 29.80 -9.62
C GLU A 140 4.21 29.78 -10.12
N LEU A 141 4.43 29.05 -11.22
CA LEU A 141 5.65 29.07 -12.02
C LEU A 141 5.30 29.32 -13.49
N ASP A 142 5.77 30.43 -14.04
CA ASP A 142 5.54 30.80 -15.44
C ASP A 142 6.73 30.37 -16.30
N LEU A 143 6.46 29.55 -17.32
CA LEU A 143 7.44 29.15 -18.33
C LEU A 143 7.36 30.00 -19.60
N GLY A 144 6.45 30.96 -19.67
CA GLY A 144 6.23 31.81 -20.84
C GLY A 144 5.44 31.12 -21.95
N THR A 145 5.36 31.79 -23.11
CA THR A 145 4.65 31.28 -24.29
C THR A 145 5.61 30.57 -25.24
N ASN A 146 5.38 29.28 -25.48
CA ASN A 146 6.17 28.56 -26.46
C ASN A 146 6.05 29.25 -27.84
N PRO A 147 7.15 29.66 -28.47
CA PRO A 147 7.11 30.44 -29.72
C PRO A 147 6.63 29.63 -30.93
N GLU A 148 6.72 28.30 -30.88
CA GLU A 148 6.30 27.41 -31.97
C GLU A 148 4.81 27.06 -31.88
N SER A 149 4.32 26.69 -30.69
CA SER A 149 2.93 26.29 -30.50
C SER A 149 1.99 27.46 -30.18
N GLY A 150 2.53 28.56 -29.63
CA GLY A 150 1.76 29.68 -29.10
C GLY A 150 1.07 29.39 -27.76
N VAL A 151 1.35 28.26 -27.11
CA VAL A 151 0.77 27.88 -25.81
C VAL A 151 1.54 28.56 -24.68
N ALA A 152 0.82 29.23 -23.78
CA ALA A 152 1.37 29.82 -22.56
C ALA A 152 1.32 28.80 -21.42
N HIS A 153 2.48 28.42 -20.89
CA HIS A 153 2.59 27.45 -19.81
C HIS A 153 2.78 28.16 -18.47
N ARG A 154 1.74 28.08 -17.62
CA ARG A 154 1.77 28.62 -16.26
C ARG A 154 1.31 27.53 -15.31
N PHE A 155 2.22 27.11 -14.44
CA PHE A 155 1.96 26.10 -13.42
C PHE A 155 1.36 26.75 -12.18
N GLU A 156 0.32 26.15 -11.63
CA GLU A 156 -0.21 26.41 -10.29
C GLU A 156 0.05 25.18 -9.40
N PHE A 157 0.57 25.39 -8.19
CA PHE A 157 0.89 24.30 -7.27
C PHE A 157 -0.25 24.01 -6.29
N LEU A 158 -0.50 22.74 -5.99
CA LEU A 158 -1.51 22.30 -5.02
C LEU A 158 -0.88 21.36 -4.00
N SER A 159 -0.83 21.78 -2.75
CA SER A 159 -0.28 20.96 -1.66
C SER A 159 -1.17 19.74 -1.43
N ALA A 160 -0.55 18.57 -1.46
CA ALA A 160 -1.20 17.28 -1.34
C ALA A 160 -0.47 16.37 -0.33
N PRO A 161 -0.14 16.85 0.89
CA PRO A 161 0.70 16.12 1.82
C PRO A 161 0.05 14.79 2.23
N ASN A 162 0.91 13.80 2.48
CA ASN A 162 0.55 12.43 2.84
C ASN A 162 -0.17 11.67 1.72
N LEU A 163 0.07 12.01 0.44
CA LEU A 163 -0.42 11.28 -0.75
C LEU A 163 0.73 10.70 -1.60
N HIS A 164 1.57 9.79 -1.10
CA HIS A 164 1.48 9.15 0.24
C HIS A 164 2.49 9.69 1.25
N TRP A 165 3.51 10.44 0.82
CA TRP A 165 4.48 11.08 1.72
C TRP A 165 4.16 12.57 1.99
N PRO A 166 4.72 13.15 3.06
CA PRO A 166 4.41 14.52 3.50
C PRO A 166 4.84 15.60 2.50
N ASP A 167 5.81 15.31 1.65
CA ASP A 167 6.40 16.24 0.68
C ASP A 167 5.55 16.46 -0.58
N THR A 168 4.56 15.60 -0.81
CA THR A 168 3.78 15.55 -2.05
C THR A 168 3.12 16.89 -2.40
N ILE A 169 3.36 17.35 -3.63
CA ILE A 169 2.74 18.55 -4.21
C ILE A 169 2.40 18.33 -5.69
N PHE A 170 1.16 18.65 -6.07
CA PHE A 170 0.74 18.58 -7.48
C PHE A 170 1.09 19.88 -8.19
N SER A 171 1.29 19.79 -9.50
CA SER A 171 1.49 20.95 -10.37
C SER A 171 0.49 20.91 -11.53
N PHE A 172 -0.25 22.00 -11.75
CA PHE A 172 -1.27 22.11 -12.79
C PHE A 172 -0.84 23.11 -13.85
N ASP A 173 -0.64 22.68 -15.09
CA ASP A 173 -0.35 23.58 -16.19
C ASP A 173 -1.64 24.14 -16.80
N HIS A 174 -1.86 25.46 -16.65
CA HIS A 174 -3.02 26.15 -17.20
C HIS A 174 -3.08 26.13 -18.74
N GLY A 175 -1.94 26.00 -19.43
CA GLY A 175 -1.87 26.00 -20.89
C GLY A 175 -2.43 24.71 -21.49
N THR A 176 -1.97 23.57 -20.99
CA THR A 176 -2.38 22.24 -21.46
C THR A 176 -3.53 21.62 -20.67
N ARG A 177 -3.83 22.16 -19.48
CA ARG A 177 -4.78 21.62 -18.50
C ARG A 177 -4.41 20.21 -18.02
N ILE A 178 -3.12 19.93 -17.96
CA ILE A 178 -2.55 18.69 -17.41
C ILE A 178 -2.23 18.92 -15.94
N LEU A 179 -2.69 18.00 -15.07
CA LEU A 179 -2.32 17.95 -13.66
C LEU A 179 -1.29 16.85 -13.44
N TYR A 180 -0.10 17.20 -12.96
CA TYR A 180 0.96 16.26 -12.62
C TYR A 180 0.86 15.90 -11.13
N THR A 181 0.66 14.61 -10.85
CA THR A 181 0.28 14.13 -9.50
C THR A 181 1.26 13.13 -8.90
N CYS A 182 2.27 12.72 -9.66
CA CYS A 182 3.20 11.66 -9.27
C CYS A 182 2.40 10.43 -8.78
N ASP A 183 2.56 9.99 -7.52
CA ASP A 183 1.88 8.80 -7.00
C ASP A 183 0.35 8.90 -6.96
N ALA A 184 -0.21 10.07 -6.69
CA ALA A 184 -1.67 10.18 -6.59
C ALA A 184 -2.31 9.87 -7.96
N PHE A 185 -3.38 9.06 -7.94
CA PHE A 185 -4.01 8.47 -9.13
C PHE A 185 -3.12 7.51 -9.94
N GLY A 186 -1.94 7.15 -9.47
CA GLY A 186 -1.08 6.15 -10.12
C GLY A 186 -1.61 4.72 -10.00
N LEU A 187 -0.95 3.82 -10.72
CA LEU A 187 -1.09 2.38 -10.54
C LEU A 187 0.17 1.62 -10.94
N HIS A 188 0.44 0.48 -10.31
CA HIS A 188 1.50 -0.42 -10.75
C HIS A 188 1.01 -1.34 -11.86
N TYR A 189 1.13 -0.84 -13.09
CA TYR A 189 0.82 -1.58 -14.30
C TYR A 189 1.79 -1.18 -15.40
N CYS A 190 2.56 -2.13 -15.91
CA CYS A 190 3.46 -1.93 -17.04
C CYS A 190 2.78 -2.40 -18.32
N GLY A 191 2.46 -1.46 -19.19
CA GLY A 191 1.86 -1.71 -20.50
C GLY A 191 2.44 -0.78 -21.55
N ASN A 192 2.23 -1.13 -22.81
CA ASN A 192 2.65 -0.28 -23.93
C ASN A 192 1.75 0.94 -24.12
N ASP A 193 0.51 0.87 -23.64
CA ASP A 193 -0.44 1.97 -23.72
C ASP A 193 0.02 3.12 -22.82
N VAL A 194 0.11 4.31 -23.41
CA VAL A 194 0.45 5.56 -22.71
C VAL A 194 -0.73 6.06 -21.90
N PHE A 195 -1.95 5.82 -22.38
CA PHE A 195 -3.18 6.34 -21.79
C PHE A 195 -4.07 5.21 -21.26
N ASP A 196 -5.09 5.57 -20.51
CA ASP A 196 -6.07 4.69 -19.86
C ASP A 196 -7.10 4.08 -20.82
N SER A 197 -6.66 3.57 -21.98
CA SER A 197 -7.55 3.15 -23.08
C SER A 197 -8.48 1.97 -22.78
N ASP A 198 -8.11 1.07 -21.87
CA ASP A 198 -8.97 0.00 -21.37
C ASP A 198 -9.11 0.11 -19.84
N PRO A 199 -10.15 0.80 -19.34
CA PRO A 199 -10.36 0.96 -17.91
C PRO A 199 -10.64 -0.40 -17.23
N GLY A 200 -11.18 -1.39 -17.95
CA GLY A 200 -11.46 -2.71 -17.40
C GLY A 200 -10.19 -3.49 -17.09
N ALA A 201 -9.16 -3.33 -17.93
CA ALA A 201 -7.86 -3.99 -17.75
C ALA A 201 -7.06 -3.43 -16.57
N ILE A 202 -7.18 -2.13 -16.28
CA ILE A 202 -6.33 -1.45 -15.28
C ILE A 202 -7.04 -1.14 -13.96
N ALA A 203 -8.38 -1.22 -13.90
CA ALA A 203 -9.15 -0.93 -12.69
C ALA A 203 -8.72 -1.75 -11.45
N PRO A 204 -8.39 -3.06 -11.55
CA PRO A 204 -7.91 -3.82 -10.40
C PRO A 204 -6.61 -3.26 -9.81
N ASP A 205 -5.65 -2.91 -10.65
CA ASP A 205 -4.36 -2.33 -10.25
C ASP A 205 -4.53 -0.91 -9.69
N PHE A 206 -5.38 -0.09 -10.30
CA PHE A 206 -5.72 1.25 -9.81
C PHE A 206 -6.36 1.19 -8.42
N ARG A 207 -7.33 0.28 -8.19
CA ARG A 207 -7.93 0.09 -6.86
C ARG A 207 -6.92 -0.45 -5.85
N PHE A 208 -6.11 -1.44 -6.23
CA PHE A 208 -5.13 -2.03 -5.33
C PHE A 208 -4.07 -1.02 -4.90
N TYR A 209 -3.60 -0.20 -5.85
CA TYR A 209 -2.68 0.90 -5.59
C TYR A 209 -3.28 1.92 -4.61
N TYR A 210 -4.54 2.34 -4.85
CA TYR A 210 -5.26 3.19 -3.91
C TYR A 210 -5.34 2.55 -2.53
N ASP A 211 -5.78 1.30 -2.41
CA ASP A 211 -5.99 0.64 -1.11
C ASP A 211 -4.70 0.56 -0.29
N CYS A 212 -3.54 0.42 -0.96
CA CYS A 212 -2.22 0.36 -0.33
C CYS A 212 -1.68 1.74 0.05
N LEU A 213 -1.66 2.69 -0.88
CA LEU A 213 -0.89 3.93 -0.72
C LEU A 213 -1.74 5.14 -0.33
N MET A 214 -2.96 5.24 -0.86
CA MET A 214 -3.81 6.42 -0.69
C MET A 214 -4.90 6.22 0.37
N GLY A 215 -5.44 5.00 0.43
CA GLY A 215 -6.50 4.59 1.33
C GLY A 215 -6.20 4.81 2.82
N PRO A 216 -4.94 4.66 3.31
CA PRO A 216 -4.58 5.03 4.67
C PRO A 216 -4.68 6.52 4.99
N ASN A 217 -4.70 7.39 3.97
CA ASN A 217 -4.78 8.84 4.10
C ASN A 217 -6.02 9.39 3.37
N ALA A 218 -7.13 8.64 3.39
CA ALA A 218 -8.38 8.99 2.71
C ALA A 218 -8.87 10.42 3.00
N ARG A 219 -8.63 10.95 4.21
CA ARG A 219 -8.95 12.35 4.54
C ARG A 219 -8.09 13.34 3.75
N SER A 220 -6.79 13.08 3.64
CA SER A 220 -5.88 13.87 2.80
C SER A 220 -6.29 13.81 1.33
N VAL A 221 -6.73 12.64 0.85
CA VAL A 221 -7.25 12.48 -0.53
C VAL A 221 -8.44 13.41 -0.75
N LEU A 222 -9.43 13.42 0.15
CA LEU A 222 -10.59 14.30 0.05
C LEU A 222 -10.22 15.79 0.09
N GLN A 223 -9.22 16.17 0.88
CA GLN A 223 -8.72 17.54 0.90
C GLN A 223 -8.04 17.91 -0.42
N ALA A 224 -7.22 17.03 -1.00
CA ALA A 224 -6.59 17.26 -2.30
C ALA A 224 -7.64 17.36 -3.42
N LEU A 225 -8.63 16.45 -3.44
CA LEU A 225 -9.77 16.50 -4.36
C LEU A 225 -10.54 17.82 -4.26
N LYS A 226 -10.76 18.34 -3.04
CA LYS A 226 -11.39 19.65 -2.85
C LYS A 226 -10.56 20.81 -3.42
N ARG A 227 -9.22 20.73 -3.35
CA ARG A 227 -8.34 21.72 -4.00
C ARG A 227 -8.39 21.58 -5.53
N MET A 228 -8.42 20.35 -6.05
CA MET A 228 -8.61 20.09 -7.48
C MET A 228 -9.94 20.63 -8.00
N ASP A 229 -11.02 20.57 -7.20
CA ASP A 229 -12.34 21.12 -7.55
C ASP A 229 -12.32 22.65 -7.79
N ALA A 230 -11.29 23.36 -7.31
CA ALA A 230 -11.11 24.80 -7.52
C ALA A 230 -10.36 25.14 -8.82
N LEU A 231 -9.75 24.16 -9.49
CA LEU A 231 -9.06 24.36 -10.76
C LEU A 231 -10.04 24.50 -11.93
N PRO A 232 -9.60 25.08 -13.06
CA PRO A 232 -10.26 24.87 -14.34
C PRO A 232 -10.40 23.37 -14.68
N GLU A 233 -11.22 23.05 -15.68
CA GLU A 233 -11.40 21.66 -16.10
C GLU A 233 -10.05 21.00 -16.44
N ILE A 234 -9.70 19.97 -15.67
CA ILE A 234 -8.52 19.13 -15.90
C ILE A 234 -8.78 18.25 -17.12
N ALA A 235 -7.90 18.31 -18.11
CA ALA A 235 -8.00 17.52 -19.34
C ALA A 235 -7.27 16.16 -19.23
N MET A 236 -6.26 16.07 -18.36
CA MET A 236 -5.47 14.86 -18.13
C MET A 236 -4.84 14.92 -16.74
N ILE A 237 -4.73 13.76 -16.08
CA ILE A 237 -3.82 13.56 -14.95
C ILE A 237 -2.60 12.77 -15.44
N ALA A 238 -1.43 13.38 -15.32
CA ALA A 238 -0.13 12.80 -15.62
C ALA A 238 0.43 12.17 -14.33
N THR A 239 0.26 10.86 -14.22
CA THR A 239 0.65 10.04 -13.06
C THR A 239 2.11 9.63 -13.14
N GLY A 240 2.76 9.42 -11.99
CA GLY A 240 4.13 8.90 -11.88
C GLY A 240 4.23 7.41 -12.20
N HIS A 241 3.14 6.65 -12.01
CA HIS A 241 3.08 5.22 -12.29
C HIS A 241 1.87 4.84 -13.16
N GLY A 242 2.09 3.93 -14.11
CA GLY A 242 1.06 3.38 -14.97
C GLY A 242 0.76 4.27 -16.19
N PRO A 243 -0.37 4.04 -16.87
CA PRO A 243 -0.87 4.93 -17.91
C PRO A 243 -1.29 6.29 -17.35
N LEU A 244 -1.25 7.32 -18.21
CA LEU A 244 -1.78 8.65 -17.94
C LEU A 244 -3.31 8.63 -18.07
N LEU A 245 -3.99 9.38 -17.21
CA LEU A 245 -5.46 9.36 -17.15
C LEU A 245 -6.05 10.49 -18.00
N ARG A 246 -6.68 10.17 -19.12
CA ARG A 246 -7.29 11.13 -20.05
C ARG A 246 -8.68 10.69 -20.50
N GLU A 247 -8.82 9.43 -20.91
CA GLU A 247 -10.01 8.93 -21.61
C GLU A 247 -11.17 8.66 -20.64
N HIS A 248 -10.86 8.23 -19.42
CA HIS A 248 -11.82 7.91 -18.37
C HIS A 248 -11.61 8.74 -17.10
N LEU A 249 -11.05 9.94 -17.22
CA LEU A 249 -10.66 10.80 -16.09
C LEU A 249 -11.74 10.97 -15.01
N ARG A 250 -13.01 11.16 -15.41
CA ARG A 250 -14.13 11.32 -14.47
C ARG A 250 -14.42 10.05 -13.66
N LEU A 251 -14.22 8.87 -14.25
CA LEU A 251 -14.36 7.58 -13.56
C LEU A 251 -13.34 7.50 -12.42
N TRP A 252 -12.06 7.73 -12.74
CA TRP A 252 -10.97 7.60 -11.78
C TRP A 252 -11.03 8.61 -10.63
N ILE A 253 -11.37 9.87 -10.92
CA ILE A 253 -11.60 10.89 -9.89
C ILE A 253 -12.83 10.53 -9.03
N GLY A 254 -13.89 10.01 -9.65
CA GLY A 254 -15.09 9.55 -8.96
C GLY A 254 -14.80 8.41 -8.00
N ASP A 255 -14.06 7.40 -8.45
CA ASP A 255 -13.64 6.25 -7.66
C ASP A 255 -12.82 6.67 -6.43
N TYR A 256 -11.79 7.50 -6.61
CA TYR A 256 -11.02 8.03 -5.47
C TYR A 256 -11.90 8.77 -4.47
N ARG A 257 -12.86 9.57 -4.94
CA ARG A 257 -13.79 10.31 -4.09
C ARG A 257 -14.71 9.37 -3.32
N ASP A 258 -15.29 8.39 -3.99
CA ASP A 258 -16.21 7.43 -3.39
C ASP A 258 -15.50 6.56 -2.36
N TRP A 259 -14.35 5.98 -2.71
CA TRP A 259 -13.56 5.16 -1.78
C TRP A 259 -13.09 5.96 -0.58
N SER A 260 -12.65 7.21 -0.77
CA SER A 260 -12.17 8.06 0.32
C SER A 260 -13.31 8.53 1.23
N SER A 261 -14.48 8.83 0.66
CA SER A 261 -15.68 9.22 1.43
C SER A 261 -16.20 8.05 2.27
N GLN A 262 -16.25 6.85 1.68
CA GLN A 262 -16.70 5.64 2.37
C GLN A 262 -15.76 5.25 3.52
N ARG A 263 -14.44 5.35 3.29
CA ARG A 263 -13.46 5.15 4.35
C ARG A 263 -13.65 6.21 5.44
N SER A 264 -13.57 7.49 5.10
CA SER A 264 -13.63 8.55 6.12
C SER A 264 -14.98 8.74 6.85
N ALA A 265 -16.04 8.01 6.48
CA ALA A 265 -17.34 8.05 7.14
C ALA A 265 -17.33 7.31 8.50
N GLY A 266 -17.49 8.05 9.61
CA GLY A 266 -17.74 7.48 10.94
C GLY A 266 -16.58 7.54 11.93
N GLU A 267 -16.08 8.75 12.18
CA GLU A 267 -15.42 9.34 13.38
C GLU A 267 -14.46 8.56 14.32
N THR A 268 -14.20 7.26 14.17
CA THR A 268 -13.15 6.56 14.94
C THR A 268 -12.03 6.07 14.04
N TYR A 269 -10.83 6.60 14.22
CA TYR A 269 -9.64 6.22 13.46
C TYR A 269 -8.43 5.98 14.37
N ALA A 270 -7.43 5.27 13.84
CA ALA A 270 -6.10 5.17 14.44
C ALA A 270 -5.16 6.21 13.81
N ALA A 271 -4.45 6.98 14.64
CA ALA A 271 -3.29 7.74 14.19
C ALA A 271 -2.07 6.82 14.26
N VAL A 272 -1.48 6.49 13.10
CA VAL A 272 -0.22 5.75 13.03
C VAL A 272 0.88 6.76 12.73
N CYS A 273 1.60 7.15 13.76
CA CYS A 273 2.70 8.09 13.66
C CYS A 273 3.94 7.39 13.10
N TYR A 274 4.78 8.18 12.45
CA TYR A 274 6.09 7.79 11.96
C TYR A 274 7.04 8.99 11.98
N VAL A 275 8.34 8.76 11.84
CA VAL A 275 9.35 9.81 11.73
C VAL A 275 9.98 9.66 10.35
N SER A 276 9.72 10.61 9.46
CA SER A 276 10.33 10.59 8.12
C SER A 276 11.85 10.61 8.20
N GLN A 277 12.49 9.95 7.23
CA GLN A 277 13.96 9.84 7.12
C GLN A 277 14.65 9.24 8.35
N TYR A 278 13.93 8.45 9.16
CA TYR A 278 14.48 7.85 10.35
C TYR A 278 14.23 6.34 10.40
N GLY A 279 15.31 5.58 10.25
CA GLY A 279 15.26 4.13 10.20
C GLY A 279 14.34 3.64 9.08
N PHE A 280 13.42 2.76 9.42
CA PHE A 280 12.44 2.14 8.53
C PHE A 280 10.99 2.55 8.88
N CYS A 281 10.82 3.70 9.54
CA CYS A 281 9.53 4.19 10.02
C CYS A 281 8.46 4.19 8.94
N ASP A 282 8.77 4.71 7.74
CA ASP A 282 7.81 4.87 6.65
C ASP A 282 7.15 3.53 6.30
N ARG A 283 7.96 2.52 5.94
CA ARG A 283 7.48 1.19 5.53
C ARG A 283 6.79 0.42 6.68
N LEU A 284 7.33 0.49 7.90
CA LEU A 284 6.74 -0.21 9.05
C LEU A 284 5.38 0.39 9.42
N SER A 285 5.26 1.72 9.39
CA SER A 285 4.01 2.41 9.66
C SER A 285 2.92 2.11 8.62
N GLN A 286 3.30 2.05 7.34
CA GLN A 286 2.42 1.66 6.24
C GLN A 286 1.92 0.22 6.39
N ALA A 287 2.78 -0.73 6.77
CA ALA A 287 2.38 -2.11 7.03
C ALA A 287 1.32 -2.18 8.16
N ILE A 288 1.52 -1.46 9.27
CA ILE A 288 0.53 -1.36 10.35
C ILE A 288 -0.77 -0.73 9.84
N ALA A 289 -0.69 0.39 9.12
CA ALA A 289 -1.85 1.11 8.63
C ALA A 289 -2.69 0.27 7.65
N ARG A 290 -2.04 -0.48 6.76
CA ARG A 290 -2.68 -1.47 5.89
C ARG A 290 -3.45 -2.52 6.68
N GLY A 291 -2.83 -3.08 7.71
CA GLY A 291 -3.48 -4.04 8.60
C GLY A 291 -4.76 -3.48 9.23
N ILE A 292 -4.71 -2.24 9.73
CA ILE A 292 -5.87 -1.54 10.31
C ILE A 292 -6.98 -1.42 9.25
N GLY A 293 -6.62 -0.99 8.03
CA GLY A 293 -7.55 -0.86 6.91
C GLY A 293 -8.21 -2.17 6.47
N LYS A 294 -7.50 -3.31 6.53
CA LYS A 294 -8.05 -4.64 6.21
C LYS A 294 -9.22 -5.06 7.10
N ALA A 295 -9.23 -4.59 8.35
CA ALA A 295 -10.33 -4.82 9.28
C ALA A 295 -11.43 -3.73 9.20
N GLU A 296 -11.47 -2.99 8.10
CA GLU A 296 -12.39 -1.87 7.82
C GLU A 296 -12.33 -0.72 8.84
N ALA A 297 -11.22 -0.62 9.59
CA ALA A 297 -11.00 0.48 10.51
C ALA A 297 -10.35 1.67 9.79
N GLN A 298 -10.66 2.88 10.23
CA GLN A 298 -10.01 4.07 9.72
C GLN A 298 -8.61 4.24 10.32
N VAL A 299 -7.69 4.71 9.49
CA VAL A 299 -6.32 5.03 9.86
C VAL A 299 -5.95 6.37 9.26
N GLN A 300 -4.98 7.04 9.87
CA GLN A 300 -4.33 8.24 9.37
C GLN A 300 -2.83 8.08 9.67
N LEU A 301 -1.99 8.18 8.63
CA LEU A 301 -0.54 8.28 8.83
C LEU A 301 -0.19 9.71 9.25
N VAL A 302 0.72 9.84 10.21
CA VAL A 302 1.11 11.13 10.80
C VAL A 302 2.64 11.23 10.92
N ASP A 303 3.27 12.05 10.09
CA ASP A 303 4.71 12.31 10.22
C ASP A 303 4.98 13.31 11.35
N LEU A 304 5.75 12.90 12.35
CA LEU A 304 6.14 13.74 13.47
C LEU A 304 7.10 14.88 13.07
N ARG A 305 7.78 14.79 11.93
CA ARG A 305 8.66 15.87 11.43
C ARG A 305 7.93 16.89 10.56
N ALA A 306 6.96 16.46 9.76
CA ALA A 306 6.26 17.35 8.83
C ALA A 306 4.98 17.99 9.40
N SER A 307 4.37 17.41 10.44
CA SER A 307 3.09 17.89 10.98
C SER A 307 3.26 19.19 11.78
N ASP A 308 2.37 20.16 11.57
CA ASP A 308 2.34 21.34 12.44
C ASP A 308 1.81 20.97 13.84
N PRO A 309 2.19 21.70 14.92
CA PRO A 309 1.80 21.33 16.27
C PRO A 309 0.29 21.35 16.54
N GLN A 310 -0.49 22.20 15.86
CA GLN A 310 -1.94 22.27 16.05
C GLN A 310 -2.62 21.09 15.34
N GLU A 311 -2.21 20.79 14.10
CA GLU A 311 -2.66 19.62 13.36
C GLU A 311 -2.30 18.32 14.09
N LEU A 312 -1.06 18.18 14.55
CA LEU A 312 -0.60 17.01 15.31
C LEU A 312 -1.44 16.81 16.58
N ALA A 313 -1.71 17.89 17.33
CA ALA A 313 -2.52 17.81 18.53
C ALA A 313 -3.98 17.42 18.23
N ALA A 314 -4.56 17.91 17.13
CA ALA A 314 -5.91 17.52 16.70
C ALA A 314 -5.95 16.05 16.26
N LEU A 315 -5.02 15.62 15.40
CA LEU A 315 -4.93 14.25 14.91
C LEU A 315 -4.75 13.24 16.06
N VAL A 316 -3.83 13.53 16.98
CA VAL A 316 -3.59 12.66 18.15
C VAL A 316 -4.77 12.71 19.11
N GLY A 317 -5.35 13.88 19.38
CA GLY A 317 -6.40 14.07 20.37
C GLY A 317 -7.76 13.46 19.98
N GLU A 318 -8.07 13.40 18.69
CA GLU A 318 -9.32 12.86 18.16
C GLU A 318 -9.24 11.36 17.85
N ALA A 319 -8.04 10.81 17.68
CA ALA A 319 -7.87 9.39 17.36
C ALA A 319 -8.40 8.48 18.49
N SER A 320 -8.92 7.30 18.12
CA SER A 320 -9.29 6.25 19.08
C SER A 320 -8.09 5.37 19.46
N ALA A 321 -7.06 5.35 18.61
CA ALA A 321 -5.80 4.69 18.86
C ALA A 321 -4.62 5.52 18.36
N VAL A 322 -3.48 5.47 19.04
CA VAL A 322 -2.25 6.16 18.65
C VAL A 322 -1.10 5.15 18.65
N VAL A 323 -0.51 4.92 17.49
CA VAL A 323 0.65 4.04 17.32
C VAL A 323 1.85 4.92 17.00
N VAL A 324 3.00 4.73 17.67
CA VAL A 324 4.20 5.56 17.45
C VAL A 324 5.45 4.71 17.21
N PRO A 325 6.44 5.20 16.44
CA PRO A 325 7.73 4.55 16.36
C PRO A 325 8.53 4.83 17.63
N THR A 326 9.64 4.12 17.84
CA THR A 326 10.75 4.67 18.59
C THR A 326 11.33 5.86 17.84
N TRP A 327 11.80 6.86 18.58
CA TRP A 327 12.46 8.05 18.04
C TRP A 327 13.91 8.11 18.51
N PRO A 328 14.76 8.97 17.91
CA PRO A 328 16.15 9.13 18.34
C PRO A 328 16.27 9.36 19.85
N ALA A 329 17.29 8.80 20.48
CA ALA A 329 17.59 9.02 21.89
C ALA A 329 17.87 10.50 22.20
N ASN A 330 18.44 11.22 21.23
CA ASN A 330 18.66 12.66 21.25
C ASN A 330 17.99 13.30 20.03
N PRO A 331 16.68 13.55 20.06
CA PRO A 331 16.00 14.19 18.94
C PRO A 331 16.43 15.66 18.82
N ASP A 332 16.37 16.20 17.60
CA ASP A 332 16.53 17.63 17.38
C ASP A 332 15.37 18.44 18.02
N GLY A 333 15.51 19.77 18.02
CA GLY A 333 14.54 20.65 18.71
C GLY A 333 13.11 20.54 18.17
N ASP A 334 12.97 20.38 16.85
CA ASP A 334 11.68 20.29 16.17
C ASP A 334 10.99 18.96 16.50
N LEU A 335 11.71 17.84 16.38
CA LEU A 335 11.17 16.52 16.73
C LEU A 335 10.88 16.41 18.23
N GLN A 336 11.71 17.00 19.09
CA GLN A 336 11.46 17.06 20.54
C GLN A 336 10.16 17.82 20.85
N GLN A 337 9.87 18.91 20.12
CA GLN A 337 8.61 19.64 20.25
C GLN A 337 7.41 18.81 19.77
N SER A 338 7.53 18.11 18.63
CA SER A 338 6.49 17.23 18.12
C SER A 338 6.18 16.07 19.07
N ILE A 339 7.20 15.41 19.62
CA ILE A 339 7.03 14.35 20.65
C ILE A 339 6.30 14.92 21.87
N GLY A 340 6.70 16.10 22.37
CA GLY A 340 6.03 16.75 23.49
C GLY A 340 4.55 17.08 23.20
N THR A 341 4.26 17.52 21.98
CA THR A 341 2.90 17.85 21.50
C THR A 341 2.04 16.59 21.42
N LEU A 342 2.56 15.52 20.83
CA LEU A 342 1.91 14.20 20.77
C LEU A 342 1.56 13.70 22.18
N LEU A 343 2.55 13.67 23.07
CA LEU A 343 2.35 13.16 24.43
C LEU A 343 1.33 14.00 25.22
N ALA A 344 1.31 15.32 25.03
CA ALA A 344 0.34 16.21 25.66
C ALA A 344 -1.08 16.08 25.08
N ALA A 345 -1.20 15.70 23.82
CA ALA A 345 -2.49 15.54 23.14
C ALA A 345 -3.22 14.23 23.53
N LEU A 346 -2.47 13.20 23.97
CA LEU A 346 -3.02 11.89 24.36
C LEU A 346 -4.15 11.98 25.40
N LYS A 347 -5.11 11.07 25.29
CA LYS A 347 -6.29 10.94 26.16
C LYS A 347 -6.36 9.57 26.86
N PRO A 348 -6.86 9.47 28.11
CA PRO A 348 -6.83 8.22 28.89
C PRO A 348 -7.58 7.02 28.28
N LYS A 349 -8.59 7.25 27.43
CA LYS A 349 -9.42 6.18 26.85
C LYS A 349 -8.86 5.62 25.54
N GLN A 350 -7.81 6.23 24.99
CA GLN A 350 -7.21 5.80 23.75
C GLN A 350 -6.48 4.47 23.93
N TRP A 351 -6.44 3.72 22.85
CA TRP A 351 -5.49 2.63 22.70
C TRP A 351 -4.12 3.18 22.28
N VAL A 352 -3.04 2.65 22.84
CA VAL A 352 -1.68 3.06 22.45
C VAL A 352 -0.83 1.84 22.12
N ALA A 353 0.08 2.00 21.17
CA ALA A 353 1.08 0.99 20.84
C ALA A 353 2.35 1.63 20.29
N CYS A 354 3.42 0.85 20.22
CA CYS A 354 4.66 1.31 19.61
C CYS A 354 5.38 0.19 18.84
N TYR A 355 6.27 0.62 17.94
CA TYR A 355 7.13 -0.23 17.14
C TYR A 355 8.54 0.35 17.07
N ASP A 356 9.56 -0.49 16.91
CA ASP A 356 10.93 0.00 16.69
C ASP A 356 11.05 0.61 15.29
N ALA A 357 11.61 1.82 15.20
CA ALA A 357 12.00 2.45 13.94
C ALA A 357 13.20 1.77 13.29
N PHE A 358 14.06 1.14 14.10
CA PHE A 358 15.37 0.64 13.68
C PHE A 358 16.24 1.75 13.07
N GLY A 359 16.31 2.90 13.76
CA GLY A 359 17.11 4.07 13.36
C GLY A 359 18.55 4.05 13.89
N GLY A 360 18.93 3.03 14.67
CA GLY A 360 20.30 2.78 15.13
C GLY A 360 20.72 3.51 16.40
N ASN A 361 20.05 4.62 16.75
CA ASN A 361 20.21 5.34 18.02
C ASN A 361 18.85 5.62 18.66
N ASP A 362 17.99 4.61 18.68
CA ASP A 362 16.62 4.70 19.17
C ASP A 362 16.53 4.84 20.69
N GLN A 363 15.52 5.56 21.18
CA GLN A 363 15.07 5.36 22.55
C GLN A 363 14.64 3.90 22.75
N PRO A 364 14.93 3.29 23.92
CA PRO A 364 14.44 1.96 24.23
C PRO A 364 12.92 1.88 24.11
N ILE A 365 12.41 0.92 23.35
CA ILE A 365 10.97 0.79 23.08
C ILE A 365 10.11 0.71 24.35
N ASP A 366 10.62 0.09 25.42
CA ASP A 366 9.92 -0.01 26.70
C ASP A 366 9.80 1.36 27.41
N SER A 367 10.75 2.27 27.16
CA SER A 367 10.67 3.66 27.60
C SER A 367 9.54 4.39 26.87
N VAL A 368 9.49 4.27 25.55
CA VAL A 368 8.44 4.87 24.71
C VAL A 368 7.06 4.32 25.09
N ALA A 369 6.93 2.98 25.22
CA ALA A 369 5.71 2.33 25.68
C ALA A 369 5.25 2.80 27.07
N SER A 370 6.19 3.11 27.96
CA SER A 370 5.88 3.65 29.29
C SER A 370 5.43 5.10 29.22
N GLN A 371 6.04 5.93 28.38
CA GLN A 371 5.63 7.32 28.15
C GLN A 371 4.20 7.41 27.60
N LEU A 372 3.86 6.57 26.60
CA LEU A 372 2.52 6.52 26.02
C LEU A 372 1.43 6.15 27.02
N ARG A 373 1.78 5.34 28.02
CA ARG A 373 0.84 4.87 29.06
C ARG A 373 0.83 5.77 30.30
N GLY A 374 1.45 6.94 30.25
CA GLY A 374 1.56 7.86 31.39
C GLY A 374 0.21 8.32 31.97
N LEU A 375 -0.89 8.23 31.22
CA LEU A 375 -2.25 8.56 31.66
C LEU A 375 -3.15 7.33 31.87
N GLY A 376 -2.57 6.12 31.92
CA GLY A 376 -3.31 4.87 32.10
C GLY A 376 -3.98 4.32 30.83
N GLN A 377 -3.53 4.76 29.65
CA GLN A 377 -4.00 4.26 28.36
C GLN A 377 -3.82 2.75 28.25
N LYS A 378 -4.70 2.12 27.47
CA LYS A 378 -4.63 0.67 27.23
C LYS A 378 -3.70 0.37 26.08
N GLU A 379 -2.94 -0.70 26.21
CA GLU A 379 -2.08 -1.19 25.14
C GLU A 379 -2.92 -1.89 24.05
N ALA A 380 -2.75 -1.48 22.80
CA ALA A 380 -3.41 -2.09 21.64
C ALA A 380 -2.82 -3.46 21.31
N PHE A 381 -1.49 -3.53 21.24
CA PHE A 381 -0.69 -4.72 20.99
C PHE A 381 0.69 -4.56 21.65
N ALA A 382 1.36 -5.68 21.89
CA ALA A 382 2.68 -5.68 22.50
C ALA A 382 3.71 -4.93 21.62
N PRO A 383 4.72 -4.25 22.20
CA PRO A 383 5.67 -3.46 21.42
C PRO A 383 6.36 -4.29 20.34
N LEU A 384 6.27 -3.82 19.09
CA LEU A 384 6.79 -4.52 17.92
C LEU A 384 8.29 -4.29 17.79
N ARG A 385 9.07 -5.29 18.20
CA ARG A 385 10.53 -5.18 18.27
C ARG A 385 11.22 -5.62 17.00
N ILE A 386 11.90 -4.70 16.33
CA ILE A 386 12.67 -4.93 15.11
C ILE A 386 14.14 -5.08 15.49
N ARG A 387 14.74 -6.24 15.22
CA ARG A 387 16.11 -6.57 15.70
C ARG A 387 17.20 -6.47 14.64
N GLN A 388 16.78 -6.39 13.38
CA GLN A 388 17.62 -6.36 12.19
C GLN A 388 16.98 -5.43 11.17
N ALA A 389 17.65 -5.16 10.05
CA ALA A 389 17.00 -4.48 8.95
C ALA A 389 15.70 -5.24 8.60
N PRO A 390 14.53 -4.58 8.58
CA PRO A 390 13.24 -5.24 8.42
C PRO A 390 13.20 -6.15 7.19
N ASP A 391 12.65 -7.35 7.39
CA ASP A 391 12.40 -8.31 6.33
C ASP A 391 10.88 -8.56 6.13
N GLY A 392 10.52 -9.46 5.22
CA GLY A 392 9.12 -9.79 4.94
C GLY A 392 8.33 -10.27 6.16
N ASN A 393 8.98 -10.94 7.13
CA ASN A 393 8.31 -11.40 8.35
C ASN A 393 8.02 -10.25 9.30
N ASP A 394 8.93 -9.26 9.39
CA ASP A 394 8.69 -8.04 10.16
C ASP A 394 7.50 -7.25 9.62
N TYR A 395 7.42 -7.05 8.31
CA TYR A 395 6.28 -6.38 7.67
C TYR A 395 4.97 -7.14 7.86
N GLN A 396 4.99 -8.47 7.72
CA GLN A 396 3.81 -9.30 7.98
C GLN A 396 3.35 -9.16 9.44
N ARG A 397 4.28 -9.18 10.40
CA ARG A 397 3.96 -9.01 11.83
C ARG A 397 3.37 -7.63 12.11
N CYS A 398 3.89 -6.57 11.49
CA CYS A 398 3.32 -5.23 11.58
C CYS A 398 1.89 -5.16 11.01
N GLU A 399 1.64 -5.78 9.86
CA GLU A 399 0.31 -5.87 9.25
C GLU A 399 -0.67 -6.67 10.12
N GLU A 400 -0.24 -7.81 10.67
CA GLU A 400 -1.06 -8.61 11.60
C GLU A 400 -1.41 -7.83 12.88
N ALA A 401 -0.45 -7.08 13.45
CA ALA A 401 -0.69 -6.23 14.60
C ALA A 401 -1.65 -5.07 14.29
N GLY A 402 -1.50 -4.47 13.10
CA GLY A 402 -2.44 -3.48 12.58
C GLY A 402 -3.85 -4.06 12.43
N THR A 403 -3.97 -5.28 11.91
CA THR A 403 -5.25 -5.98 11.75
C THR A 403 -5.92 -6.25 13.10
N ASP A 404 -5.16 -6.70 14.09
CA ASP A 404 -5.64 -6.88 15.47
C ASP A 404 -6.17 -5.57 16.07
N LEU A 405 -5.48 -4.45 15.83
CA LEU A 405 -5.95 -3.12 16.25
C LEU A 405 -7.19 -2.68 15.47
N GLY A 406 -7.24 -2.90 14.16
CA GLY A 406 -8.41 -2.57 13.35
C GLY A 406 -9.66 -3.32 13.83
N GLN A 407 -9.55 -4.62 14.07
CA GLN A 407 -10.64 -5.44 14.66
C GLN A 407 -11.07 -4.93 16.04
N LEU A 408 -10.12 -4.45 16.85
CA LEU A 408 -10.43 -3.86 18.15
C LEU A 408 -11.27 -2.58 18.02
N LEU A 409 -10.97 -1.74 17.04
CA LEU A 409 -11.69 -0.49 16.75
C LEU A 409 -13.06 -0.75 16.14
N THR A 410 -13.20 -1.73 15.25
CA THR A 410 -14.47 -2.05 14.57
C THR A 410 -15.34 -3.04 15.32
N LYS A 411 -14.90 -3.55 16.47
CA LYS A 411 -15.62 -4.58 17.25
C LYS A 411 -17.08 -4.22 17.53
N ALA A 412 -17.35 -2.98 17.97
CA ALA A 412 -18.70 -2.54 18.30
C ALA A 412 -19.61 -2.48 17.05
N LYS A 413 -19.08 -1.95 15.94
CA LYS A 413 -19.76 -1.89 14.63
C LYS A 413 -20.08 -3.29 14.12
N THR A 414 -19.11 -4.20 14.19
CA THR A 414 -19.24 -5.60 13.77
C THR A 414 -20.33 -6.32 14.57
N ILE A 415 -20.32 -6.20 15.90
CA ILE A 415 -21.36 -6.80 16.77
C ILE A 415 -22.75 -6.22 16.46
N ALA A 416 -22.84 -4.92 16.18
CA ALA A 416 -24.11 -4.29 15.81
C ALA A 416 -24.64 -4.80 14.47
N ALA A 417 -23.77 -4.92 13.46
CA ALA A 417 -24.12 -5.46 12.15
C ALA A 417 -24.60 -6.93 12.24
N MET A 418 -23.90 -7.78 13.00
CA MET A 418 -24.31 -9.16 13.24
C MET A 418 -25.71 -9.28 13.87
N LYS A 419 -26.04 -8.37 14.80
CA LYS A 419 -27.36 -8.34 15.47
C LYS A 419 -28.48 -7.77 14.60
N ALA A 420 -28.14 -7.06 13.53
CA ALA A 420 -29.12 -6.47 12.61
C ALA A 420 -29.65 -7.48 11.57
N ILE A 421 -29.00 -8.63 11.41
CA ILE A 421 -29.45 -9.69 10.52
C ILE A 421 -30.76 -10.28 11.05
N ASP A 422 -31.74 -10.44 10.16
CA ASP A 422 -33.00 -11.11 10.49
C ASP A 422 -32.74 -12.53 11.05
N ALA A 423 -33.42 -12.86 12.14
CA ALA A 423 -33.14 -14.08 12.88
C ALA A 423 -33.49 -15.36 12.09
N ASP A 424 -34.47 -15.31 11.20
CA ASP A 424 -34.84 -16.48 10.39
C ASP A 424 -33.93 -16.62 9.17
N VAL A 425 -33.51 -15.49 8.57
CA VAL A 425 -32.44 -15.48 7.56
C VAL A 425 -31.14 -16.04 8.13
N ASP A 426 -30.72 -15.62 9.33
CA ASP A 426 -29.49 -16.10 9.98
C ASP A 426 -29.52 -17.61 10.23
N LYS A 427 -30.64 -18.14 10.74
CA LYS A 427 -30.84 -19.59 10.92
C LYS A 427 -30.84 -20.34 9.60
N ALA A 428 -31.47 -19.79 8.56
CA ALA A 428 -31.50 -20.41 7.23
C ALA A 428 -30.10 -20.48 6.62
N LEU A 429 -29.32 -19.39 6.72
CA LEU A 429 -27.90 -19.36 6.31
C LEU A 429 -27.07 -20.39 7.08
N GLY A 430 -27.36 -20.59 8.37
CA GLY A 430 -26.74 -21.63 9.19
C GLY A 430 -26.96 -23.07 8.69
N ARG A 431 -27.94 -23.30 7.80
CA ARG A 431 -28.21 -24.64 7.22
C ARG A 431 -27.31 -24.98 6.04
N LEU A 432 -26.55 -24.03 5.51
CA LEU A 432 -25.51 -24.32 4.53
C LEU A 432 -24.43 -25.17 5.18
N SER A 433 -24.30 -26.41 4.71
CA SER A 433 -23.23 -27.34 5.09
C SER A 433 -22.03 -27.17 4.18
N GLY A 434 -20.83 -27.28 4.75
CA GLY A 434 -19.58 -27.35 4.00
C GLY A 434 -18.63 -28.32 4.69
N GLY A 435 -17.66 -28.84 3.93
CA GLY A 435 -16.57 -29.59 4.53
C GLY A 435 -15.73 -28.70 5.46
N LEU A 436 -14.99 -29.32 6.37
CA LEU A 436 -13.97 -28.66 7.16
C LEU A 436 -12.62 -28.81 6.49
N TYR A 437 -11.98 -27.67 6.26
CA TYR A 437 -10.71 -27.58 5.57
C TYR A 437 -9.74 -26.69 6.34
N ILE A 438 -8.44 -26.87 6.09
CA ILE A 438 -7.41 -25.91 6.48
C ILE A 438 -6.68 -25.46 5.23
N VAL A 439 -6.78 -24.17 4.94
CA VAL A 439 -5.97 -23.54 3.90
C VAL A 439 -4.63 -23.21 4.50
N THR A 440 -3.58 -23.54 3.79
CA THR A 440 -2.22 -23.16 4.15
C THR A 440 -1.57 -22.49 2.96
N ALA A 441 -0.77 -21.48 3.22
CA ALA A 441 -0.01 -20.79 2.21
C ALA A 441 1.40 -20.51 2.73
N ARG A 442 2.40 -20.61 1.86
CA ARG A 442 3.78 -20.23 2.12
C ARG A 442 4.34 -19.52 0.91
N GLN A 443 5.02 -18.41 1.17
CA GLN A 443 5.84 -17.75 0.19
C GLN A 443 7.13 -17.27 0.86
N GLU A 444 8.27 -17.74 0.34
CA GLU A 444 9.58 -17.49 0.96
C GLU A 444 9.55 -17.89 2.45
N GLU A 445 9.90 -16.97 3.34
CA GLU A 445 9.90 -17.18 4.80
C GLU A 445 8.52 -16.98 5.46
N ARG A 446 7.55 -16.42 4.72
CA ARG A 446 6.21 -16.13 5.24
C ARG A 446 5.31 -17.34 5.08
N SER A 447 4.60 -17.71 6.14
CA SER A 447 3.59 -18.75 6.08
C SER A 447 2.38 -18.41 6.92
N SER A 448 1.21 -18.89 6.50
CA SER A 448 -0.03 -18.70 7.23
C SER A 448 -1.01 -19.84 6.98
N ALA A 449 -2.02 -19.92 7.86
CA ALA A 449 -3.07 -20.92 7.80
C ALA A 449 -4.40 -20.34 8.28
N MET A 450 -5.50 -20.84 7.71
CA MET A 450 -6.84 -20.57 8.18
C MET A 450 -7.74 -21.79 8.09
N VAL A 451 -8.68 -21.91 9.03
CA VAL A 451 -9.81 -22.83 8.89
C VAL A 451 -10.76 -22.28 7.83
N ALA A 452 -11.22 -23.13 6.92
CA ALA A 452 -12.17 -22.79 5.89
C ALA A 452 -13.36 -23.76 5.89
N SER A 453 -14.54 -23.23 5.59
CA SER A 453 -15.76 -24.02 5.37
C SER A 453 -16.54 -23.63 4.11
N TRP A 454 -16.23 -22.48 3.51
CA TRP A 454 -16.87 -21.99 2.30
C TRP A 454 -15.98 -22.34 1.10
N VAL A 455 -16.02 -23.62 0.73
CA VAL A 455 -15.28 -24.19 -0.39
C VAL A 455 -16.23 -25.00 -1.26
N SER A 456 -16.17 -24.82 -2.57
CA SER A 456 -16.93 -25.60 -3.55
C SER A 456 -16.09 -25.89 -4.78
N GLN A 457 -16.30 -27.05 -5.41
CA GLN A 457 -15.81 -27.23 -6.78
C GLN A 457 -16.53 -26.24 -7.70
N ALA A 458 -15.76 -25.59 -8.58
CA ALA A 458 -16.23 -24.53 -9.46
C ALA A 458 -16.01 -24.84 -10.96
N SER A 459 -15.09 -25.76 -11.30
CA SER A 459 -14.84 -26.15 -12.70
C SER A 459 -14.36 -27.60 -12.84
N PHE A 460 -14.56 -28.16 -14.03
CA PHE A 460 -13.99 -29.43 -14.48
C PHE A 460 -12.76 -29.27 -15.39
N ASP A 461 -12.67 -28.19 -16.18
CA ASP A 461 -11.59 -27.96 -17.13
C ASP A 461 -11.15 -26.47 -17.15
N PRO A 462 -9.95 -26.13 -16.62
CA PRO A 462 -9.16 -26.98 -15.72
C PRO A 462 -9.95 -27.28 -14.43
N PRO A 463 -9.63 -28.36 -13.70
CA PRO A 463 -10.22 -28.61 -12.39
C PRO A 463 -10.03 -27.40 -11.49
N GLY A 464 -11.11 -26.91 -10.88
CA GLY A 464 -11.04 -25.67 -10.11
C GLY A 464 -12.03 -25.63 -8.96
N LEU A 465 -11.70 -24.82 -7.96
CA LEU A 465 -12.51 -24.60 -6.77
C LEU A 465 -12.69 -23.12 -6.49
N SER A 466 -13.76 -22.78 -5.78
CA SER A 466 -13.95 -21.49 -5.14
C SER A 466 -13.71 -21.60 -3.64
N ILE A 467 -13.11 -20.56 -3.06
CA ILE A 467 -12.94 -20.42 -1.61
C ILE A 467 -13.19 -18.98 -1.16
N ALA A 468 -13.89 -18.81 -0.04
CA ALA A 468 -14.04 -17.50 0.58
C ALA A 468 -12.98 -17.25 1.67
N VAL A 469 -12.29 -16.12 1.58
CA VAL A 469 -11.24 -15.68 2.52
C VAL A 469 -11.63 -14.32 3.09
N ALA A 470 -11.79 -14.21 4.40
CA ALA A 470 -12.08 -12.91 5.03
C ALA A 470 -10.90 -11.93 4.84
N LYS A 471 -11.20 -10.66 4.55
CA LYS A 471 -10.21 -9.62 4.20
C LYS A 471 -9.20 -9.35 5.31
N ASP A 472 -9.60 -9.58 6.55
CA ASP A 472 -8.81 -9.38 7.77
C ASP A 472 -8.00 -10.63 8.18
N ARG A 473 -7.93 -11.67 7.36
CA ARG A 473 -7.11 -12.85 7.64
C ARG A 473 -5.69 -12.64 7.13
N ALA A 474 -4.70 -12.94 7.96
CA ALA A 474 -3.29 -12.85 7.59
C ALA A 474 -2.92 -13.63 6.31
N ILE A 475 -3.57 -14.77 6.07
CA ILE A 475 -3.35 -15.58 4.87
C ILE A 475 -3.79 -14.87 3.58
N GLU A 476 -4.66 -13.86 3.64
CA GLU A 476 -5.12 -13.11 2.46
C GLU A 476 -3.95 -12.53 1.66
N ALA A 477 -2.92 -12.02 2.35
CA ALA A 477 -1.74 -11.45 1.70
C ALA A 477 -0.91 -12.49 0.92
N LEU A 478 -1.13 -13.79 1.18
CA LEU A 478 -0.46 -14.92 0.53
C LEU A 478 -1.33 -15.59 -0.54
N MET A 479 -2.52 -15.05 -0.83
CA MET A 479 -3.49 -15.61 -1.77
C MET A 479 -3.90 -14.59 -2.84
N GLN A 480 -2.92 -13.85 -3.37
CA GLN A 480 -3.11 -12.94 -4.51
C GLN A 480 -3.15 -13.74 -5.82
N VAL A 481 -3.47 -13.10 -6.95
CA VAL A 481 -3.46 -13.77 -8.27
C VAL A 481 -2.08 -14.38 -8.54
N ASP A 482 -2.07 -15.59 -9.12
CA ASP A 482 -0.90 -16.46 -9.34
C ASP A 482 -0.17 -17.00 -8.11
N ASP A 483 -0.57 -16.61 -6.89
CA ASP A 483 -0.10 -17.28 -5.70
C ASP A 483 -0.62 -18.72 -5.64
N ARG A 484 0.15 -19.57 -4.95
CA ARG A 484 -0.22 -20.95 -4.69
C ARG A 484 -0.53 -21.15 -3.21
N PHE A 485 -1.47 -22.05 -2.95
CA PHE A 485 -1.85 -22.46 -1.60
C PHE A 485 -2.25 -23.94 -1.61
N VAL A 486 -2.33 -24.53 -0.43
CA VAL A 486 -2.78 -25.91 -0.24
C VAL A 486 -4.09 -25.92 0.54
N LEU A 487 -5.10 -26.60 -0.01
CA LEU A 487 -6.33 -26.93 0.70
C LEU A 487 -6.20 -28.32 1.34
N ASN A 488 -6.12 -28.37 2.67
CA ASN A 488 -6.09 -29.61 3.44
C ASN A 488 -7.50 -30.01 3.85
N ILE A 489 -7.97 -31.17 3.40
CA ILE A 489 -9.31 -31.69 3.66
C ILE A 489 -9.26 -32.52 4.96
N LEU A 490 -10.07 -32.15 5.96
CA LEU A 490 -10.01 -32.81 7.27
C LEU A 490 -10.87 -34.08 7.30
N ARG A 491 -10.44 -35.06 8.11
CA ARG A 491 -11.13 -36.33 8.29
C ARG A 491 -12.15 -36.28 9.43
N GLU A 492 -13.36 -36.81 9.23
CA GLU A 492 -14.46 -36.77 10.20
C GLU A 492 -14.12 -37.41 11.56
N ASP A 493 -13.30 -38.46 11.59
CA ASP A 493 -12.95 -39.17 12.82
C ASP A 493 -11.78 -38.54 13.62
N ASN A 494 -11.06 -37.56 13.06
CA ASN A 494 -9.83 -37.00 13.67
C ASN A 494 -9.60 -35.48 13.45
N TYR A 495 -10.59 -34.72 12.94
CA TYR A 495 -10.39 -33.29 12.63
C TYR A 495 -10.22 -32.37 13.86
N GLN A 496 -10.64 -32.81 15.05
CA GLN A 496 -10.80 -31.92 16.21
C GLN A 496 -9.48 -31.30 16.70
N SER A 497 -8.36 -32.03 16.62
CA SER A 497 -7.05 -31.55 17.07
C SER A 497 -6.58 -30.37 16.21
N LEU A 498 -6.58 -30.56 14.89
CA LEU A 498 -6.24 -29.54 13.90
C LEU A 498 -7.19 -28.35 14.00
N LEU A 499 -8.50 -28.60 14.10
CA LEU A 499 -9.50 -27.54 14.21
C LEU A 499 -9.26 -26.66 15.45
N ARG A 500 -9.06 -27.27 16.63
CA ARG A 500 -8.74 -26.52 17.86
C ARG A 500 -7.45 -25.71 17.74
N HIS A 501 -6.44 -26.25 17.06
CA HIS A 501 -5.17 -25.57 16.87
C HIS A 501 -5.30 -24.33 15.98
N PHE A 502 -5.99 -24.43 14.83
CA PHE A 502 -6.09 -23.32 13.88
C PHE A 502 -7.22 -22.33 14.17
N LEU A 503 -8.16 -22.64 15.07
CA LEU A 503 -9.14 -21.68 15.59
C LEU A 503 -8.62 -20.78 16.73
N LYS A 504 -7.48 -21.13 17.35
CA LYS A 504 -6.90 -20.28 18.40
C LYS A 504 -6.39 -18.96 17.82
N ARG A 505 -6.42 -17.88 18.62
CA ARG A 505 -5.80 -16.61 18.22
C ARG A 505 -4.27 -16.75 18.30
N PHE A 506 -3.60 -16.49 17.19
CA PHE A 506 -2.15 -16.39 17.13
C PHE A 506 -1.73 -14.94 17.31
N PRO A 507 -0.74 -14.63 18.16
CA PRO A 507 -0.18 -13.29 18.18
C PRO A 507 0.54 -12.99 16.87
N PRO A 508 0.68 -11.71 16.48
CA PRO A 508 1.40 -11.31 15.28
C PRO A 508 2.81 -11.94 15.19
N GLY A 509 3.14 -12.50 14.03
CA GLY A 509 4.41 -13.15 13.72
C GLY A 509 4.61 -14.54 14.35
N ALA A 510 3.60 -15.11 15.00
CA ALA A 510 3.70 -16.46 15.57
C ALA A 510 3.71 -17.54 14.49
N ASP A 511 4.52 -18.58 14.69
CA ASP A 511 4.47 -19.79 13.88
C ASP A 511 3.12 -20.52 14.08
N ARG A 512 2.30 -20.48 13.04
CA ARG A 512 0.97 -21.11 13.02
C ARG A 512 1.03 -22.63 12.92
N PHE A 513 2.17 -23.21 12.55
CA PHE A 513 2.36 -24.65 12.38
C PHE A 513 3.10 -25.30 13.56
N ALA A 514 3.53 -24.51 14.55
CA ALA A 514 4.24 -25.02 15.72
C ALA A 514 3.49 -26.17 16.40
N GLY A 515 4.11 -27.36 16.40
CA GLY A 515 3.55 -28.58 16.98
C GLY A 515 2.54 -29.33 16.10
N VAL A 516 2.36 -28.94 14.84
CA VAL A 516 1.52 -29.63 13.86
C VAL A 516 2.41 -30.38 12.87
N PRO A 517 2.25 -31.71 12.72
CA PRO A 517 3.03 -32.47 11.74
C PRO A 517 2.70 -32.09 10.30
N THR A 518 3.70 -31.63 9.54
CA THR A 518 3.55 -31.24 8.12
C THR A 518 4.37 -32.14 7.20
N LEU A 519 3.87 -32.35 5.98
CA LEU A 519 4.58 -32.98 4.87
C LEU A 519 5.15 -31.87 3.98
N GLU A 520 6.40 -31.50 4.23
CA GLU A 520 7.07 -30.43 3.50
C GLU A 520 7.34 -30.82 2.04
N GLY A 521 7.03 -29.91 1.10
CA GLY A 521 7.23 -30.12 -0.33
C GLY A 521 6.27 -31.10 -1.01
N ALA A 522 5.22 -31.58 -0.30
CA ALA A 522 4.22 -32.48 -0.87
C ALA A 522 3.26 -31.82 -1.87
N ALA A 523 3.14 -30.49 -1.84
CA ALA A 523 2.43 -29.68 -2.82
C ALA A 523 3.08 -28.29 -2.92
N ALA A 524 2.94 -27.63 -4.07
CA ALA A 524 3.35 -26.25 -4.22
C ALA A 524 2.45 -25.30 -3.42
N GLY A 525 3.04 -24.23 -2.86
CA GLY A 525 2.30 -23.12 -2.26
C GLY A 525 2.04 -23.22 -0.75
N GLY A 526 2.33 -24.33 -0.07
CA GLY A 526 2.16 -24.37 1.39
C GLY A 526 2.36 -25.75 2.03
N PRO A 527 2.36 -25.83 3.37
CA PRO A 527 2.44 -27.08 4.10
C PRO A 527 1.22 -27.99 3.90
N VAL A 528 1.44 -29.25 3.55
CA VAL A 528 0.41 -30.29 3.65
C VAL A 528 0.38 -30.80 5.09
N LEU A 529 -0.81 -30.92 5.70
CA LEU A 529 -0.97 -31.42 7.07
C LEU A 529 -1.01 -32.94 7.06
N SER A 530 -0.16 -33.60 7.86
CA SER A 530 -0.02 -35.07 7.83
C SER A 530 -1.31 -35.79 8.23
N ASP A 531 -2.10 -35.19 9.11
CA ASP A 531 -3.37 -35.75 9.61
C ASP A 531 -4.58 -35.41 8.71
N ALA A 532 -4.35 -34.74 7.56
CA ALA A 532 -5.42 -34.46 6.60
C ALA A 532 -5.86 -35.74 5.86
N LEU A 533 -7.15 -35.83 5.54
CA LEU A 533 -7.72 -36.89 4.71
C LEU A 533 -7.18 -36.83 3.27
N ALA A 534 -7.10 -35.63 2.73
CA ALA A 534 -6.64 -35.34 1.38
C ALA A 534 -6.08 -33.92 1.32
N PHE A 535 -5.32 -33.62 0.27
CA PHE A 535 -4.89 -32.26 -0.04
C PHE A 535 -5.09 -31.95 -1.51
N LEU A 536 -5.25 -30.66 -1.81
CA LEU A 536 -5.22 -30.10 -3.16
C LEU A 536 -4.20 -28.95 -3.21
N GLY A 537 -3.25 -29.00 -4.14
CA GLY A 537 -2.37 -27.89 -4.47
C GLY A 537 -3.04 -26.99 -5.49
N CYS A 538 -3.18 -25.72 -5.17
CA CYS A 538 -4.02 -24.77 -5.91
C CYS A 538 -3.21 -23.56 -6.33
N ARG A 539 -3.50 -23.01 -7.51
CA ARG A 539 -3.05 -21.69 -7.96
C ARG A 539 -4.24 -20.75 -8.09
N VAL A 540 -4.13 -19.56 -7.50
CA VAL A 540 -5.15 -18.51 -7.61
C VAL A 540 -5.20 -18.00 -9.05
N VAL A 541 -6.39 -18.05 -9.66
CA VAL A 541 -6.61 -17.56 -11.02
C VAL A 541 -7.33 -16.21 -10.99
N GLN A 542 -8.32 -16.06 -10.12
CA GLN A 542 -9.12 -14.84 -10.04
C GLN A 542 -9.62 -14.59 -8.62
N ARG A 543 -9.89 -13.33 -8.32
CA ARG A 543 -10.48 -12.87 -7.06
C ARG A 543 -11.68 -11.98 -7.36
N MET A 544 -12.73 -12.14 -6.58
CA MET A 544 -13.93 -11.30 -6.59
C MET A 544 -14.11 -10.68 -5.21
N GLU A 545 -14.25 -9.35 -5.17
CA GLU A 545 -14.48 -8.62 -3.92
C GLU A 545 -15.93 -8.80 -3.45
N THR A 546 -16.11 -9.08 -2.16
CA THR A 546 -17.38 -8.92 -1.45
C THR A 546 -17.17 -7.93 -0.30
N PRO A 547 -18.21 -7.53 0.47
CA PRO A 547 -18.05 -6.57 1.56
C PRO A 547 -16.89 -6.93 2.51
N ASP A 548 -16.91 -8.14 3.08
CA ASP A 548 -15.98 -8.59 4.12
C ASP A 548 -15.07 -9.77 3.70
N HIS A 549 -15.28 -10.37 2.52
CA HIS A 549 -14.51 -11.49 2.02
C HIS A 549 -14.00 -11.26 0.58
N TRP A 550 -12.99 -12.04 0.21
CA TRP A 550 -12.64 -12.34 -1.17
C TRP A 550 -13.21 -13.70 -1.54
N ILE A 551 -13.90 -13.80 -2.67
CA ILE A 551 -14.15 -15.09 -3.32
C ILE A 551 -13.02 -15.36 -4.29
N ILE A 552 -12.27 -16.41 -4.04
CA ILE A 552 -11.09 -16.78 -4.81
C ILE A 552 -11.44 -17.98 -5.68
N TYR A 553 -11.26 -17.85 -6.99
CA TYR A 553 -11.26 -18.99 -7.91
C TYR A 553 -9.82 -19.47 -8.11
N ALA A 554 -9.61 -20.76 -7.90
CA ALA A 554 -8.30 -21.39 -7.99
C ALA A 554 -8.35 -22.63 -8.87
N ALA A 555 -7.35 -22.77 -9.74
CA ALA A 555 -7.11 -24.00 -10.49
C ALA A 555 -6.38 -24.99 -9.58
N VAL A 556 -6.83 -26.24 -9.60
CA VAL A 556 -6.21 -27.35 -8.86
C VAL A 556 -5.14 -27.97 -9.76
N GLU A 557 -3.89 -27.95 -9.33
CA GLU A 557 -2.72 -28.43 -10.07
C GLU A 557 -2.23 -29.78 -9.53
N GLU A 558 -2.44 -30.05 -8.24
CA GLU A 558 -1.95 -31.24 -7.54
C GLU A 558 -3.01 -31.76 -6.56
N GLY A 559 -2.98 -33.05 -6.22
CA GLY A 559 -3.83 -33.59 -5.17
C GLY A 559 -3.59 -35.06 -4.85
N THR A 560 -3.88 -35.45 -3.62
CA THR A 560 -3.80 -36.86 -3.16
C THR A 560 -4.81 -37.10 -2.04
N VAL A 561 -5.33 -38.31 -1.97
CA VAL A 561 -6.18 -38.81 -0.88
C VAL A 561 -5.44 -39.90 -0.11
N SER A 562 -5.39 -39.77 1.21
CA SER A 562 -4.66 -40.69 2.10
C SER A 562 -5.45 -41.97 2.40
N ASP A 563 -6.78 -41.91 2.35
CA ASP A 563 -7.68 -43.02 2.64
C ASP A 563 -9.01 -42.81 1.89
N THR A 564 -9.35 -43.71 0.97
CA THR A 564 -10.54 -43.60 0.13
C THR A 564 -11.83 -44.00 0.84
N GLU A 565 -11.73 -44.66 1.99
CA GLU A 565 -12.89 -45.15 2.75
C GLU A 565 -13.33 -44.19 3.86
N ALA A 566 -12.44 -43.26 4.26
CA ALA A 566 -12.75 -42.29 5.30
C ALA A 566 -13.55 -41.09 4.77
N ALA A 567 -14.42 -40.55 5.62
CA ALA A 567 -15.28 -39.42 5.28
C ALA A 567 -14.64 -38.07 5.60
N THR A 568 -14.91 -37.07 4.76
CA THR A 568 -14.57 -35.66 5.02
C THR A 568 -15.35 -35.14 6.21
N ALA A 569 -14.68 -34.39 7.08
CA ALA A 569 -15.33 -33.73 8.21
C ALA A 569 -16.32 -32.66 7.73
N VAL A 570 -17.52 -32.59 8.32
CA VAL A 570 -18.57 -31.63 7.90
C VAL A 570 -18.86 -30.60 8.99
N HIS A 571 -18.93 -29.33 8.59
CA HIS A 571 -19.35 -28.25 9.48
C HIS A 571 -20.88 -28.04 9.43
N HIS A 572 -21.55 -28.27 10.57
CA HIS A 572 -22.97 -27.97 10.74
C HIS A 572 -23.16 -26.78 11.68
N ARG A 573 -23.61 -25.65 11.12
CA ARG A 573 -23.87 -24.42 11.88
C ARG A 573 -25.32 -24.33 12.35
N LYS A 574 -25.55 -23.52 13.38
CA LYS A 574 -26.91 -23.15 13.85
C LYS A 574 -27.36 -21.80 13.29
N VAL A 575 -26.41 -20.94 12.96
CA VAL A 575 -26.58 -19.57 12.47
C VAL A 575 -25.47 -19.27 11.44
N GLY A 576 -25.69 -18.29 10.57
CA GLY A 576 -24.80 -17.97 9.45
C GLY A 576 -23.77 -16.87 9.75
N ASN A 577 -24.01 -16.03 10.77
CA ASN A 577 -23.23 -14.83 11.05
C ASN A 577 -21.91 -15.04 11.83
N HIS A 578 -21.57 -16.25 12.27
CA HIS A 578 -20.26 -16.57 12.86
C HIS A 578 -19.89 -18.05 12.67
N TYR A 579 -18.60 -18.33 12.92
CA TYR A 579 -18.01 -19.66 12.96
C TYR A 579 -18.18 -20.32 14.32
#